data_AF-S9RA26-F1
#
_entry.id   AF-S9RA26-F1
#
_cell.length_a   1.000
_cell.length_b   1.000
_cell.length_c   1.000
_cell.angle_alpha   90.00
_cell.angle_beta   90.00
_cell.angle_gamma   90.00
#
_symmetry.space_group_name_H-M   'P 1'
#
loop_
_entity.id
_entity.type
_entity.pdbx_description
1 polymer ?
#
loop_
_entity_poly.entity_id
_entity_poly.type
_entity_poly.pdbx_seq_one_letter_code
_entity_poly.pdbx_strand_id
1 'polypeptide(L)'
;MVDLNNLMDYMPLILRLYFLVLFGLYSFTFALWLLYAYRVDVFALLNNPLPVNRLNQHQAPLYRLTYKLSVIGTFLFIAAEIIYMLTESSEMSYIPVVIFCVIIFMPLRKLQYFQRKVFMRQCLRISTGNYAVEYKFPDIIFSDLLTSYSRVIADLWLAGAILIYTVSEPSRSRRKELENEAIMSLIAAYPYAIRFRQCLIERAHADNETARFWSTMNAIKYLTAFPAIFLGIVGNKRMTFMWFLWNASSAINSTYSFWWDVSQDWNLDFLKDPLNNKSWKFQTRRPFPVAVYIFFSALDFVLRMSWVVRVLSEKHTSLFATDFGIFLMQFLEVFRRCIWVFFRIEAEASKTMAYLTVQGANDDVLSHPE
;
A
#
# COMPACT_ATOMS: atom_id res chain seq x y z
N MET A 1 3.38 -8.97 -32.73
CA MET A 1 2.97 -8.74 -31.33
C MET A 1 4.21 -8.98 -30.50
N VAL A 2 4.74 -7.97 -29.81
CA VAL A 2 5.92 -8.16 -28.93
C VAL A 2 5.51 -9.12 -27.83
N ASP A 3 6.21 -10.25 -27.68
CA ASP A 3 5.97 -11.14 -26.55
C ASP A 3 6.52 -10.47 -25.28
N LEU A 4 5.62 -9.82 -24.55
CA LEU A 4 5.96 -9.08 -23.32
C LEU A 4 6.51 -10.01 -22.22
N ASN A 5 6.40 -11.33 -22.37
CA ASN A 5 7.05 -12.27 -21.46
C ASN A 5 8.57 -12.29 -21.63
N ASN A 6 9.07 -12.01 -22.83
CA ASN A 6 10.52 -11.92 -23.05
C ASN A 6 11.13 -10.78 -22.22
N LEU A 7 10.36 -9.74 -21.86
CA LEU A 7 10.82 -8.68 -20.95
C LEU A 7 11.10 -9.23 -19.54
N MET A 8 10.34 -10.25 -19.13
CA MET A 8 10.47 -10.86 -17.81
C MET A 8 11.70 -11.76 -17.69
N ASP A 9 12.23 -12.25 -18.81
CA ASP A 9 13.51 -12.97 -18.85
C ASP A 9 14.69 -12.05 -18.48
N TYR A 10 14.58 -10.74 -18.74
CA TYR A 10 15.62 -9.75 -18.40
C TYR A 10 15.49 -9.18 -16.99
N MET A 11 14.42 -9.48 -16.25
CA MET A 11 14.21 -8.97 -14.90
C MET A 11 13.77 -10.11 -13.97
N PRO A 12 14.70 -10.80 -13.27
CA PRO A 12 14.37 -11.92 -12.39
C PRO A 12 13.42 -11.48 -11.26
N LEU A 13 12.68 -12.45 -10.70
CA LEU A 13 11.62 -12.21 -9.70
C LEU A 13 12.03 -11.22 -8.60
N ILE A 14 13.23 -11.37 -8.03
CA ILE A 14 13.71 -10.49 -6.96
C ILE A 14 13.85 -9.03 -7.39
N LEU A 15 14.27 -8.75 -8.63
CA LEU A 15 14.37 -7.40 -9.17
C LEU A 15 12.99 -6.82 -9.47
N ARG A 16 12.03 -7.64 -9.93
CA ARG A 16 10.62 -7.22 -10.06
C ARG A 16 10.07 -6.74 -8.71
N LEU A 17 10.30 -7.50 -7.65
CA LEU A 17 9.84 -7.17 -6.29
C LEU A 17 10.55 -5.92 -5.76
N TYR A 18 11.86 -5.77 -6.02
CA TYR A 18 12.62 -4.58 -5.65
C TYR A 18 12.07 -3.33 -6.38
N PHE A 19 11.81 -3.43 -7.67
CA PHE A 19 11.19 -2.35 -8.45
C PHE A 19 9.87 -1.88 -7.82
N LEU A 20 9.00 -2.81 -7.39
CA LEU A 20 7.72 -2.46 -6.76
C LEU A 20 7.89 -1.72 -5.41
N VAL A 21 8.90 -2.09 -4.62
CA VAL A 21 9.25 -1.36 -3.38
C VAL A 21 9.74 0.05 -3.70
N LEU A 22 10.61 0.20 -4.70
CA LEU A 22 11.11 1.51 -5.14
C LEU A 22 9.99 2.39 -5.67
N PHE A 23 9.14 1.85 -6.53
CA PHE A 23 8.00 2.56 -7.07
C PHE A 23 7.08 3.08 -5.95
N GLY A 24 6.81 2.27 -4.93
CA GLY A 24 6.05 2.69 -3.76
C GLY A 24 6.72 3.82 -2.97
N LEU A 25 8.05 3.75 -2.78
CA LEU A 25 8.81 4.81 -2.08
C LEU A 25 8.80 6.14 -2.84
N TYR A 26 8.99 6.10 -4.17
CA TYR A 26 8.88 7.29 -5.01
C TYR A 26 7.47 7.85 -5.00
N SER A 27 6.46 6.99 -5.14
CA SER A 27 5.06 7.41 -5.14
C SER A 27 4.64 8.01 -3.81
N PHE A 28 5.10 7.44 -2.68
CA PHE A 28 4.86 8.00 -1.36
C PHE A 28 5.55 9.35 -1.18
N THR A 29 6.83 9.47 -1.60
CA THR A 29 7.57 10.74 -1.58
C THR A 29 6.88 11.81 -2.43
N PHE A 30 6.38 11.44 -3.61
CA PHE A 30 5.63 12.30 -4.50
C PHE A 30 4.30 12.73 -3.87
N ALA A 31 3.56 11.81 -3.24
CA ALA A 31 2.31 12.12 -2.54
C ALA A 31 2.54 13.13 -1.41
N LEU A 32 3.60 12.96 -0.60
CA LEU A 32 3.97 13.93 0.45
C LEU A 32 4.25 15.32 -0.12
N TRP A 33 5.01 15.40 -1.22
CA TRP A 33 5.31 16.66 -1.89
C TRP A 33 4.05 17.31 -2.47
N LEU A 34 3.19 16.53 -3.13
CA LEU A 34 1.98 17.03 -3.76
C LEU A 34 0.98 17.55 -2.71
N LEU A 35 0.77 16.81 -1.62
CA LEU A 35 -0.09 17.24 -0.51
C LEU A 35 0.41 18.54 0.12
N TYR A 36 1.73 18.66 0.30
CA TYR A 36 2.33 19.90 0.75
C TYR A 36 2.10 21.06 -0.25
N ALA A 37 2.24 20.82 -1.55
CA ALA A 37 1.97 21.82 -2.58
C ALA A 37 0.51 22.33 -2.52
N TYR A 38 -0.43 21.46 -2.15
CA TYR A 38 -1.83 21.80 -1.89
C TYR A 38 -2.11 22.30 -0.46
N ARG A 39 -1.07 22.66 0.29
CA ARG A 39 -1.13 23.26 1.64
C ARG A 39 -1.72 22.34 2.71
N VAL A 40 -1.66 21.02 2.54
CA VAL A 40 -2.01 20.05 3.59
C VAL A 40 -0.86 19.94 4.58
N ASP A 41 -1.14 20.02 5.89
CA ASP A 41 -0.13 19.78 6.94
C ASP A 41 0.10 18.27 7.16
N VAL A 42 0.65 17.63 6.12
CA VAL A 42 0.77 16.16 6.04
C VAL A 42 1.66 15.59 7.15
N PHE A 43 2.68 16.31 7.61
CA PHE A 43 3.59 15.80 8.63
C PHE A 43 2.97 15.83 10.03
N ALA A 44 2.12 16.82 10.32
CA ALA A 44 1.33 16.85 11.55
C ALA A 44 0.32 15.69 11.56
N LEU A 45 -0.40 15.47 10.46
CA LEU A 45 -1.33 14.33 10.33
C LEU A 45 -0.65 12.98 10.51
N LEU A 46 0.56 12.85 9.99
CA LEU A 46 1.35 11.63 10.12
C LEU A 46 2.12 11.53 11.46
N ASN A 47 1.84 12.39 12.43
CA ASN A 47 2.50 12.45 13.74
C ASN A 47 4.04 12.36 13.63
N ASN A 48 4.60 13.10 12.67
CA ASN A 48 6.04 13.21 12.47
C ASN A 48 6.51 14.58 12.97
N PRO A 49 7.61 14.66 13.74
CA PRO A 49 8.07 15.91 14.31
C PRO A 49 8.41 16.92 13.21
N LEU A 50 7.81 18.11 13.30
CA LEU A 50 8.04 19.23 12.38
C LEU A 50 9.44 19.82 12.60
N PRO A 51 10.11 20.34 11.54
CA PRO A 51 11.13 21.35 11.75
C PRO A 51 10.50 22.58 12.41
N VAL A 52 11.25 23.27 13.28
CA VAL A 52 10.80 24.42 14.11
C VAL A 52 10.04 25.49 13.32
N ASN A 53 10.30 25.61 12.01
CA ASN A 53 9.59 26.52 11.11
C ASN A 53 8.66 25.75 10.16
N ARG A 54 7.34 25.92 10.32
CA ARG A 54 6.27 25.25 9.51
C ARG A 54 6.32 25.59 8.02
N LEU A 55 7.05 26.64 7.64
CA LEU A 55 7.25 27.02 6.23
C LEU A 55 8.32 26.18 5.51
N ASN A 56 9.24 25.53 6.24
CA ASN A 56 10.33 24.72 5.68
C ASN A 56 10.02 23.21 5.62
N GLN A 57 8.78 22.82 5.31
CA GLN A 57 8.39 21.40 5.26
C GLN A 57 9.06 20.59 4.13
N HIS A 58 9.69 21.21 3.13
CA HIS A 58 10.63 20.50 2.24
C HIS A 58 11.82 19.89 3.00
N GLN A 59 12.13 20.44 4.18
CA GLN A 59 13.09 19.88 5.13
C GLN A 59 12.40 18.96 6.16
N ALA A 60 11.14 18.56 5.98
CA ALA A 60 10.51 17.63 6.90
C ALA A 60 11.31 16.32 6.94
N PRO A 61 11.60 15.78 8.14
CA PRO A 61 12.47 14.62 8.24
C PRO A 61 11.95 13.38 7.52
N LEU A 62 10.63 13.16 7.48
CA LEU A 62 10.02 12.04 6.76
C LEU A 62 10.23 12.15 5.25
N TYR A 63 9.95 13.31 4.65
CA TYR A 63 10.19 13.54 3.21
C TYR A 63 11.66 13.34 2.83
N ARG A 64 12.58 13.90 3.64
CA ARG A 64 14.02 13.70 3.43
C ARG A 64 14.41 12.22 3.50
N LEU A 65 13.79 11.44 4.39
CA LEU A 65 14.08 10.02 4.54
C LEU A 65 13.59 9.25 3.31
N THR A 66 12.34 9.43 2.92
CA THR A 66 11.75 8.68 1.82
C THR A 66 12.42 9.03 0.50
N TYR A 67 12.74 10.31 0.27
CA TYR A 67 13.52 10.75 -0.89
C TYR A 67 14.92 10.12 -0.93
N LYS A 68 15.69 10.20 0.17
CA LYS A 68 17.04 9.62 0.22
C LYS A 68 17.03 8.10 0.05
N LEU A 69 16.07 7.40 0.66
CA LEU A 69 15.90 5.96 0.48
C LEU A 69 15.55 5.61 -0.97
N SER A 70 14.72 6.42 -1.63
CA SER A 70 14.38 6.23 -3.05
C SER A 70 15.62 6.36 -3.93
N VAL A 71 16.43 7.40 -3.73
CA VAL A 71 17.67 7.63 -4.50
C VAL A 71 18.71 6.52 -4.25
N ILE A 72 19.01 6.21 -2.98
CA ILE A 72 19.96 5.15 -2.62
C ILE A 72 19.48 3.80 -3.18
N GLY A 73 18.19 3.52 -3.06
CA GLY A 73 17.61 2.30 -3.58
C GLY A 73 17.65 2.22 -5.10
N THR A 74 17.49 3.33 -5.84
CA THR A 74 17.70 3.34 -7.30
C THR A 74 19.13 2.98 -7.66
N PHE A 75 20.14 3.52 -6.96
CA PHE A 75 21.54 3.15 -7.22
C PHE A 75 21.80 1.66 -6.97
N LEU A 76 21.27 1.11 -5.87
CA LEU A 76 21.41 -0.31 -5.57
C LEU A 76 20.62 -1.21 -6.54
N PHE A 77 19.46 -0.76 -7.02
CA PHE A 77 18.69 -1.45 -8.05
C PHE A 77 19.45 -1.50 -9.37
N ILE A 78 19.98 -0.36 -9.84
CA ILE A 78 20.83 -0.31 -11.04
C ILE A 78 22.06 -1.19 -10.87
N ALA A 79 22.69 -1.19 -9.70
CA ALA A 79 23.81 -2.09 -9.41
C ALA A 79 23.39 -3.58 -9.48
N ALA A 80 22.20 -3.92 -8.98
CA ALA A 80 21.68 -5.29 -9.05
C ALA A 80 21.39 -5.72 -10.49
N GLU A 81 20.79 -4.85 -11.31
CA GLU A 81 20.60 -5.06 -12.75
C GLU A 81 21.94 -5.25 -13.47
N ILE A 82 22.95 -4.41 -13.21
CA ILE A 82 24.28 -4.55 -13.80
C ILE A 82 24.93 -5.88 -13.39
N ILE A 83 24.84 -6.26 -12.11
CA ILE A 83 25.35 -7.55 -11.61
C ILE A 83 24.65 -8.70 -12.34
N TYR A 84 23.33 -8.63 -12.48
CA TYR A 84 22.57 -9.64 -13.21
C TYR A 84 23.01 -9.74 -14.67
N MET A 85 23.10 -8.61 -15.37
CA MET A 85 23.50 -8.57 -16.78
C MET A 85 24.94 -9.04 -17.02
N LEU A 86 25.84 -8.86 -16.07
CA LEU A 86 27.24 -9.29 -16.18
C LEU A 86 27.46 -10.76 -15.81
N THR A 87 26.66 -11.29 -14.88
CA THR A 87 26.86 -12.64 -14.31
C THR A 87 25.85 -13.66 -14.79
N GLU A 88 24.74 -13.21 -15.39
CA GLU A 88 23.53 -13.99 -15.70
C GLU A 88 22.97 -14.76 -14.50
N SER A 89 23.40 -14.40 -13.28
CA SER A 89 23.04 -15.07 -12.04
C SER A 89 22.02 -14.26 -11.26
N SER A 90 20.82 -14.82 -11.11
CA SER A 90 19.79 -14.22 -10.25
C SER A 90 20.20 -14.17 -8.78
N GLU A 91 21.07 -15.07 -8.32
CA GLU A 91 21.50 -15.18 -6.91
C GLU A 91 22.34 -13.96 -6.49
N MET A 92 23.23 -13.51 -7.36
CA MET A 92 24.08 -12.34 -7.11
C MET A 92 23.26 -11.04 -7.01
N SER A 93 22.09 -11.01 -7.65
CA SER A 93 21.16 -9.87 -7.59
C SER A 93 20.51 -9.69 -6.21
N TYR A 94 20.55 -10.70 -5.34
CA TYR A 94 20.05 -10.58 -3.96
C TYR A 94 20.98 -9.72 -3.09
N ILE A 95 22.26 -9.58 -3.43
CA ILE A 95 23.22 -8.84 -2.61
C ILE A 95 22.79 -7.37 -2.44
N PRO A 96 22.55 -6.58 -3.52
CA PRO A 96 22.12 -5.19 -3.35
C PRO A 96 20.72 -5.07 -2.73
N VAL A 97 19.84 -6.05 -2.96
CA VAL A 97 18.50 -6.10 -2.36
C VAL A 97 18.59 -6.25 -0.84
N VAL A 98 19.42 -7.18 -0.37
CA VAL A 98 19.66 -7.40 1.07
C VAL A 98 20.31 -6.17 1.70
N ILE A 99 21.29 -5.54 1.02
CA ILE A 99 21.89 -4.27 1.47
C ILE A 99 20.81 -3.20 1.63
N PHE A 100 19.90 -3.08 0.67
CA PHE A 100 18.82 -2.10 0.74
C PHE A 100 17.86 -2.37 1.90
N CYS A 101 17.48 -3.63 2.12
CA CYS A 101 16.70 -4.04 3.29
C CYS A 101 17.40 -3.66 4.61
N VAL A 102 18.70 -3.91 4.72
CA VAL A 102 19.49 -3.49 5.89
C VAL A 102 19.44 -1.97 6.06
N ILE A 103 19.58 -1.19 4.99
CA ILE A 103 19.50 0.28 5.06
C ILE A 103 18.11 0.76 5.53
N ILE A 104 17.02 0.10 5.12
CA ILE A 104 15.67 0.47 5.55
C ILE A 104 15.46 0.14 7.03
N PHE A 105 15.72 -1.11 7.42
CA PHE A 105 15.31 -1.65 8.71
C PHE A 105 16.38 -1.50 9.82
N MET A 106 17.65 -1.32 9.47
CA MET A 106 18.71 -1.07 10.45
C MET A 106 18.92 0.45 10.62
N PRO A 107 18.61 1.03 11.79
CA PRO A 107 18.81 2.44 12.04
C PRO A 107 20.31 2.74 12.24
N LEU A 108 21.06 2.85 11.14
CA LEU A 108 22.44 3.32 11.13
C LEU A 108 22.51 4.82 11.50
N ARG A 109 23.56 5.26 12.20
CA ARG A 109 23.65 6.66 12.68
C ARG A 109 23.65 7.71 11.56
N LYS A 110 24.22 7.40 10.40
CA LYS A 110 24.50 8.37 9.31
C LYS A 110 23.30 8.65 8.36
N LEU A 111 22.20 7.90 8.43
CA LEU A 111 21.07 8.03 7.50
C LEU A 111 19.74 8.21 8.27
N GLN A 112 19.52 9.40 8.85
CA GLN A 112 18.24 9.74 9.52
C GLN A 112 17.80 8.68 10.54
N TYR A 113 18.71 8.39 11.48
CA TYR A 113 18.55 7.40 12.55
C TYR A 113 17.18 7.46 13.24
N PHE A 114 16.76 8.67 13.65
CA PHE A 114 15.52 8.86 14.39
C PHE A 114 14.29 8.41 13.59
N GLN A 115 14.19 8.84 12.32
CA GLN A 115 13.04 8.53 11.48
C GLN A 115 12.94 7.03 11.18
N ARG A 116 14.07 6.35 10.94
CA ARG A 116 14.08 4.89 10.78
C ARG A 116 13.76 4.16 12.08
N LYS A 117 14.20 4.67 13.24
CA LYS A 117 13.81 4.12 14.54
C LYS A 117 12.30 4.25 14.78
N VAL A 118 11.70 5.39 14.38
CA VAL A 118 10.24 5.58 14.42
C VAL A 118 9.54 4.59 13.48
N PHE A 119 10.01 4.44 12.24
CA PHE A 119 9.48 3.45 11.30
C PHE A 119 9.56 2.02 11.84
N MET A 120 10.71 1.60 12.39
CA MET A 120 10.87 0.29 13.01
C MET A 120 9.91 0.05 14.18
N ARG A 121 9.72 1.07 15.03
CA ARG A 121 8.75 1.01 16.12
C ARG A 121 7.33 0.90 15.59
N GLN A 122 7.00 1.59 14.51
CA GLN A 122 5.71 1.46 13.83
C GLN A 122 5.51 0.04 13.30
N CYS A 123 6.48 -0.52 12.55
CA CYS A 123 6.43 -1.91 12.07
C CYS A 123 6.18 -2.90 13.20
N LEU A 124 6.93 -2.77 14.31
CA LEU A 124 6.76 -3.64 15.47
C LEU A 124 5.37 -3.45 16.10
N ARG A 125 4.94 -2.21 16.31
CA ARG A 125 3.66 -1.86 16.94
C ARG A 125 2.48 -2.43 16.16
N ILE A 126 2.43 -2.22 14.84
CA ILE A 126 1.34 -2.75 14.01
C ILE A 126 1.37 -4.28 13.93
N SER A 127 2.55 -4.91 13.99
CA SER A 127 2.71 -6.37 13.88
C SER A 127 2.34 -7.09 15.18
N THR A 128 2.69 -6.53 16.33
CA THR A 128 2.37 -7.10 17.66
C THR A 128 0.98 -6.73 18.15
N GLY A 129 0.37 -5.67 17.61
CA GLY A 129 -0.96 -5.21 18.01
C GLY A 129 -0.96 -4.27 19.22
N ASN A 130 0.20 -3.69 19.57
CA ASN A 130 0.26 -2.66 20.59
C ASN A 130 -0.47 -1.40 20.10
N TYR A 131 -1.50 -0.95 20.84
CA TYR A 131 -2.35 0.17 20.42
C TYR A 131 -1.86 1.48 21.02
N ALA A 132 -1.65 2.48 20.17
CA ALA A 132 -1.29 3.83 20.58
C ALA A 132 -2.16 4.84 19.83
N VAL A 133 -3.08 5.49 20.56
CA VAL A 133 -4.07 6.43 20.00
C VAL A 133 -3.39 7.54 19.17
N GLU A 134 -2.28 8.09 19.66
CA GLU A 134 -1.50 9.15 18.99
C GLU A 134 -0.95 8.74 17.62
N TYR A 135 -0.76 7.44 17.39
CA TYR A 135 -0.21 6.91 16.14
C TYR A 135 -1.27 6.18 15.30
N LYS A 136 -2.56 6.29 15.68
CA LYS A 136 -3.67 5.59 15.01
C LYS A 136 -3.66 5.83 13.50
N PHE A 137 -3.65 7.08 13.06
CA PHE A 137 -3.74 7.41 11.64
C PHE A 137 -2.52 6.93 10.83
N PRO A 138 -1.27 7.23 11.22
CA PRO A 138 -0.08 6.66 10.57
C PRO A 138 -0.08 5.13 10.49
N ASP A 139 -0.51 4.47 11.56
CA ASP A 139 -0.54 3.00 11.64
C ASP A 139 -1.56 2.41 10.70
N ILE A 140 -2.74 3.03 10.58
CA ILE A 140 -3.77 2.67 9.60
C ILE A 140 -3.23 2.81 8.17
N ILE A 141 -2.61 3.96 7.84
CA ILE A 141 -2.04 4.18 6.50
C ILE A 141 -1.00 3.11 6.17
N PHE A 142 -0.07 2.83 7.07
CA PHE A 142 0.99 1.86 6.82
C PHE A 142 0.48 0.43 6.71
N SER A 143 -0.43 0.03 7.59
CA SER A 143 -1.04 -1.31 7.53
C SER A 143 -1.92 -1.50 6.29
N ASP A 144 -2.63 -0.47 5.83
CA ASP A 144 -3.37 -0.52 4.57
C ASP A 144 -2.45 -0.58 3.34
N LEU A 145 -1.32 0.12 3.37
CA LEU A 145 -0.25 -0.07 2.38
C LEU A 145 0.21 -1.53 2.33
N LEU A 146 0.44 -2.16 3.48
CA LEU A 146 0.84 -3.57 3.54
C LEU A 146 -0.21 -4.53 2.92
N THR A 147 -1.50 -4.22 2.98
CA THR A 147 -2.53 -5.07 2.33
C THR A 147 -2.36 -5.13 0.81
N SER A 148 -2.00 -4.02 0.17
CA SER A 148 -1.71 -3.97 -1.27
C SER A 148 -0.36 -4.61 -1.62
N TYR A 149 0.58 -4.65 -0.68
CA TYR A 149 1.84 -5.39 -0.81
C TYR A 149 1.72 -6.88 -0.43
N SER A 150 0.55 -7.38 0.00
CA SER A 150 0.37 -8.77 0.45
C SER A 150 0.91 -9.81 -0.53
N ARG A 151 0.61 -9.66 -1.83
CA ARG A 151 1.13 -10.56 -2.87
C ARG A 151 2.63 -10.38 -3.10
N VAL A 152 3.13 -9.14 -3.03
CA VAL A 152 4.57 -8.84 -3.17
C VAL A 152 5.37 -9.52 -2.04
N ILE A 153 4.86 -9.47 -0.80
CA ILE A 153 5.50 -10.12 0.36
C ILE A 153 5.43 -11.65 0.24
N ALA A 154 4.32 -12.21 -0.25
CA ALA A 154 4.22 -13.63 -0.52
C ALA A 154 5.21 -14.08 -1.62
N ASP A 155 5.40 -13.28 -2.66
CA ASP A 155 6.36 -13.59 -3.72
C ASP A 155 7.83 -13.37 -3.28
N LEU A 156 8.09 -12.56 -2.23
CA LEU A 156 9.41 -12.52 -1.57
C LEU A 156 9.74 -13.87 -0.90
N TRP A 157 8.74 -14.54 -0.29
CA TRP A 157 8.93 -15.91 0.18
C TRP A 157 9.28 -16.85 -0.97
N LEU A 158 8.53 -16.78 -2.09
CA LEU A 158 8.83 -17.58 -3.27
C LEU A 158 10.25 -17.33 -3.80
N ALA A 159 10.68 -16.07 -3.86
CA ALA A 159 12.04 -15.70 -4.28
C ALA A 159 13.10 -16.28 -3.33
N GLY A 160 12.87 -16.27 -2.02
CA GLY A 160 13.77 -16.91 -1.04
C GLY A 160 13.76 -18.44 -1.14
N ALA A 161 12.59 -19.04 -1.32
CA ALA A 161 12.43 -20.47 -1.51
C ALA A 161 13.16 -20.95 -2.77
N ILE A 162 13.06 -20.21 -3.88
CA ILE A 162 13.82 -20.49 -5.10
C ILE A 162 15.31 -20.47 -4.79
N LEU A 163 15.84 -19.43 -4.13
CA LEU A 163 17.26 -19.32 -3.77
C LEU A 163 17.75 -20.49 -2.89
N ILE A 164 16.92 -20.99 -1.97
CA ILE A 164 17.27 -22.11 -1.09
C ILE A 164 17.19 -23.45 -1.83
N TYR A 165 16.17 -23.63 -2.68
CA TYR A 165 15.89 -24.88 -3.37
C TYR A 165 16.61 -25.04 -4.71
N THR A 166 17.11 -23.98 -5.34
CA THR A 166 18.08 -24.12 -6.45
C THR A 166 19.39 -24.75 -5.96
N VAL A 167 19.70 -24.59 -4.67
CA VAL A 167 20.87 -25.17 -4.00
C VAL A 167 20.62 -26.61 -3.50
N SER A 168 19.36 -27.06 -3.42
CA SER A 168 19.01 -28.39 -2.87
C SER A 168 17.98 -29.12 -3.75
N GLU A 169 18.40 -30.23 -4.35
CA GLU A 169 17.74 -31.08 -5.37
C GLU A 169 16.20 -30.98 -5.61
N PRO A 170 15.76 -31.14 -6.88
CA PRO A 170 14.43 -30.78 -7.34
C PRO A 170 13.42 -31.93 -7.18
N SER A 171 13.19 -32.46 -5.97
CA SER A 171 11.99 -33.27 -5.77
C SER A 171 10.76 -32.34 -5.70
N ARG A 172 10.23 -31.98 -6.87
CA ARG A 172 8.94 -31.29 -7.05
C ARG A 172 7.79 -32.22 -6.68
N SER A 173 7.68 -32.57 -5.40
CA SER A 173 6.53 -33.30 -4.89
C SER A 173 5.33 -32.35 -4.83
N ARG A 174 4.15 -32.84 -5.21
CA ARG A 174 2.89 -32.09 -5.07
C ARG A 174 2.65 -31.61 -3.64
N ARG A 175 3.18 -32.34 -2.65
CA ARG A 175 3.16 -31.95 -1.23
C ARG A 175 3.93 -30.65 -1.01
N LYS A 176 5.16 -30.51 -1.52
CA LYS A 176 6.01 -29.32 -1.36
C LYS A 176 5.42 -28.10 -2.08
N GLU A 177 4.75 -28.31 -3.23
CA GLU A 177 4.00 -27.25 -3.91
C GLU A 177 2.85 -26.74 -3.04
N LEU A 178 2.04 -27.66 -2.49
CA LEU A 178 0.92 -27.31 -1.62
C LEU A 178 1.38 -26.62 -0.33
N GLU A 179 2.49 -27.07 0.25
CA GLU A 179 3.13 -26.41 1.40
C GLU A 179 3.52 -24.97 1.07
N ASN A 180 4.16 -24.73 -0.07
CA ASN A 180 4.52 -23.38 -0.52
C ASN A 180 3.28 -22.52 -0.80
N GLU A 181 2.25 -23.07 -1.47
CA GLU A 181 0.97 -22.37 -1.71
C GLU A 181 0.31 -21.96 -0.38
N ALA A 182 0.30 -22.85 0.62
CA ALA A 182 -0.24 -22.57 1.94
C ALA A 182 0.55 -21.49 2.68
N ILE A 183 1.89 -21.57 2.69
CA ILE A 183 2.76 -20.57 3.33
C ILE A 183 2.57 -19.20 2.67
N MET A 184 2.56 -19.14 1.33
CA MET A 184 2.34 -17.90 0.59
C MET A 184 0.98 -17.28 0.92
N SER A 185 -0.08 -18.09 1.02
CA SER A 185 -1.41 -17.60 1.42
C SER A 185 -1.45 -17.11 2.86
N LEU A 186 -0.76 -17.76 3.80
CA LEU A 186 -0.63 -17.27 5.17
C LEU A 186 0.10 -15.93 5.23
N ILE A 187 1.20 -15.79 4.48
CA ILE A 187 1.95 -14.53 4.36
C ILE A 187 1.08 -13.43 3.74
N ALA A 188 0.36 -13.74 2.66
CA ALA A 188 -0.55 -12.79 2.02
C ALA A 188 -1.72 -12.38 2.94
N ALA A 189 -2.21 -13.28 3.79
CA ALA A 189 -3.28 -13.01 4.76
C ALA A 189 -2.81 -12.16 5.95
N TYR A 190 -1.52 -12.16 6.28
CA TYR A 190 -1.01 -11.51 7.49
C TYR A 190 -1.24 -9.99 7.54
N PRO A 191 -1.03 -9.20 6.46
CA PRO A 191 -1.42 -7.78 6.44
C PRO A 191 -2.91 -7.54 6.72
N TYR A 192 -3.79 -8.38 6.19
CA TYR A 192 -5.23 -8.31 6.45
C TYR A 192 -5.57 -8.65 7.91
N ALA A 193 -4.85 -9.61 8.51
CA ALA A 193 -4.98 -9.94 9.93
C ALA A 193 -4.55 -8.78 10.84
N ILE A 194 -3.49 -8.04 10.48
CA ILE A 194 -3.10 -6.82 11.20
C ILE A 194 -4.25 -5.81 11.20
N ARG A 195 -4.82 -5.50 10.03
CA ARG A 195 -5.93 -4.55 9.91
C ARG A 195 -7.19 -5.02 10.63
N PHE A 196 -7.54 -6.30 10.49
CA PHE A 196 -8.66 -6.90 11.20
C PHE A 196 -8.52 -6.73 12.71
N ARG A 197 -7.35 -7.05 13.27
CA ARG A 197 -7.05 -6.87 14.69
C ARG A 197 -7.13 -5.39 15.10
N GLN A 198 -6.55 -4.47 14.32
CA GLN A 198 -6.64 -3.04 14.62
C GLN A 198 -8.10 -2.57 14.67
N CYS A 199 -8.95 -3.00 13.74
CA CYS A 199 -10.37 -2.66 13.74
C CYS A 199 -11.11 -3.21 14.97
N LEU A 200 -10.77 -4.42 15.42
CA LEU A 200 -11.33 -4.99 16.66
C LEU A 200 -10.89 -4.22 17.91
N ILE A 201 -9.63 -3.80 17.97
CA ILE A 201 -9.13 -2.96 19.07
C ILE A 201 -9.84 -1.60 19.07
N GLU A 202 -9.98 -0.95 17.91
CA GLU A 202 -10.72 0.31 17.76
C GLU A 202 -12.18 0.16 18.16
N ARG A 203 -12.81 -0.98 17.84
CA ARG A 203 -14.17 -1.29 18.27
C ARG A 203 -14.27 -1.41 19.80
N ALA A 204 -13.29 -2.05 20.43
CA ALA A 204 -13.26 -2.24 21.88
C ALA A 204 -13.06 -0.91 22.64
N HIS A 205 -12.35 0.05 22.04
CA HIS A 205 -12.08 1.37 22.61
C HIS A 205 -12.98 2.47 22.02
N ALA A 206 -14.09 2.12 21.38
CA ALA A 206 -14.98 3.10 20.78
C ALA A 206 -15.85 3.79 21.84
N ASP A 207 -15.82 5.13 21.86
CA ASP A 207 -16.55 5.96 22.85
C ASP A 207 -18.06 5.97 22.64
N ASN A 208 -18.53 5.72 21.41
CA ASN A 208 -19.95 5.76 21.06
C ASN A 208 -20.35 4.62 20.10
N GLU A 209 -21.66 4.39 20.00
CA GLU A 209 -22.21 3.30 19.16
C GLU A 209 -21.89 3.49 17.68
N THR A 210 -21.87 4.73 17.19
CA THR A 210 -21.53 5.05 15.80
C THR A 210 -20.08 4.64 15.48
N ALA A 211 -19.13 4.99 16.34
CA ALA A 211 -17.73 4.59 16.20
C ALA A 211 -17.58 3.06 16.31
N ARG A 212 -18.31 2.43 17.23
CA ARG A 212 -18.33 0.96 17.36
C ARG A 212 -18.85 0.29 16.09
N PHE A 213 -19.92 0.82 15.50
CA PHE A 213 -20.50 0.35 14.25
C PHE A 213 -19.49 0.44 13.11
N TRP A 214 -18.91 1.63 12.88
CA TRP A 214 -17.95 1.82 11.79
C TRP A 214 -16.67 1.00 11.96
N SER A 215 -16.14 0.87 13.18
CA SER A 215 -15.02 -0.03 13.46
C SER A 215 -15.36 -1.50 13.20
N THR A 216 -16.61 -1.93 13.47
CA THR A 216 -17.09 -3.28 13.15
C THR A 216 -17.19 -3.50 11.65
N MET A 217 -17.74 -2.54 10.91
CA MET A 217 -17.84 -2.63 9.45
C MET A 217 -16.44 -2.69 8.81
N ASN A 218 -15.48 -1.93 9.34
CA ASN A 218 -14.09 -1.99 8.89
C ASN A 218 -13.46 -3.36 9.18
N ALA A 219 -13.73 -3.95 10.35
CA ALA A 219 -13.29 -5.31 10.66
C ALA A 219 -13.87 -6.34 9.68
N ILE A 220 -15.17 -6.24 9.37
CA ILE A 220 -15.83 -7.12 8.40
C ILE A 220 -15.18 -6.98 7.02
N LYS A 221 -14.87 -5.76 6.57
CA LYS A 221 -14.15 -5.52 5.31
C LYS A 221 -12.88 -6.39 5.22
N TYR A 222 -11.98 -6.29 6.20
CA TYR A 222 -10.74 -7.09 6.17
C TYR A 222 -10.98 -8.58 6.40
N LEU A 223 -12.04 -8.96 7.11
CA LEU A 223 -12.45 -10.36 7.25
C LEU A 223 -12.82 -10.98 5.90
N THR A 224 -13.45 -10.23 4.99
CA THR A 224 -13.83 -10.74 3.66
C THR A 224 -12.64 -11.14 2.79
N ALA A 225 -11.42 -10.68 3.09
CA ALA A 225 -10.22 -11.04 2.35
C ALA A 225 -9.78 -12.49 2.60
N PHE A 226 -10.00 -13.05 3.79
CA PHE A 226 -9.47 -14.39 4.14
C PHE A 226 -10.06 -15.52 3.26
N PRO A 227 -11.38 -15.61 3.04
CA PRO A 227 -11.93 -16.62 2.13
C PRO A 227 -11.42 -16.44 0.69
N ALA A 228 -11.27 -15.20 0.22
CA ALA A 228 -10.74 -14.91 -1.12
C ALA A 228 -9.27 -15.39 -1.29
N ILE A 229 -8.48 -15.36 -0.21
CA ILE A 229 -7.09 -15.83 -0.19
C ILE A 229 -7.03 -17.36 -0.09
N PHE A 230 -7.64 -17.94 0.95
CA PHE A 230 -7.47 -19.38 1.24
C PHE A 230 -8.22 -20.30 0.28
N LEU A 231 -9.41 -19.90 -0.18
CA LEU A 231 -10.13 -20.70 -1.18
C LEU A 231 -9.40 -20.72 -2.53
N GLY A 232 -8.50 -19.78 -2.80
CA GLY A 232 -7.64 -19.82 -3.99
C GLY A 232 -6.69 -21.03 -4.04
N ILE A 233 -6.43 -21.70 -2.92
CA ILE A 233 -5.60 -22.92 -2.89
C ILE A 233 -6.38 -24.12 -3.45
N VAL A 234 -7.67 -24.24 -3.10
CA VAL A 234 -8.50 -25.42 -3.37
C VAL A 234 -9.47 -25.21 -4.54
N GLY A 235 -9.90 -23.97 -4.77
CA GLY A 235 -10.84 -23.54 -5.81
C GLY A 235 -10.25 -23.50 -7.23
N ASN A 236 -9.08 -24.09 -7.44
CA ASN A 236 -8.37 -24.10 -8.72
C ASN A 236 -9.09 -24.91 -9.82
N LYS A 237 -9.96 -25.85 -9.45
CA LYS A 237 -10.77 -26.61 -10.41
C LYS A 237 -12.05 -25.85 -10.75
N ARG A 238 -12.15 -25.37 -12.00
CA ARG A 238 -13.30 -24.63 -12.52
C ARG A 238 -14.62 -25.38 -12.36
N MET A 239 -15.69 -24.61 -12.25
CA MET A 239 -17.08 -25.08 -12.13
C MET A 239 -17.36 -26.02 -10.95
N THR A 240 -16.43 -26.09 -9.99
CA THR A 240 -16.69 -26.73 -8.70
C THR A 240 -17.35 -25.75 -7.74
N PHE A 241 -18.02 -26.29 -6.71
CA PHE A 241 -18.54 -25.47 -5.62
C PHE A 241 -17.46 -24.60 -4.97
N MET A 242 -16.25 -25.13 -4.81
CA MET A 242 -15.10 -24.37 -4.25
C MET A 242 -14.65 -23.24 -5.16
N TRP A 243 -14.66 -23.44 -6.48
CA TRP A 243 -14.40 -22.38 -7.44
C TRP A 243 -15.46 -21.28 -7.35
N PHE A 244 -16.76 -21.62 -7.26
CA PHE A 244 -17.82 -20.63 -7.09
C PHE A 244 -17.65 -19.84 -5.78
N LEU A 245 -17.39 -20.52 -4.66
CA LEU A 245 -17.16 -19.87 -3.38
C LEU A 245 -15.95 -18.92 -3.40
N TRP A 246 -14.86 -19.32 -4.06
CA TRP A 246 -13.69 -18.46 -4.22
C TRP A 246 -14.02 -17.20 -5.03
N ASN A 247 -14.71 -17.34 -6.16
CA ASN A 247 -15.15 -16.22 -6.99
C ASN A 247 -16.07 -15.27 -6.21
N ALA A 248 -17.07 -15.81 -5.54
CA ALA A 248 -18.01 -15.04 -4.74
C ALA A 248 -17.28 -14.28 -3.63
N SER A 249 -16.34 -14.94 -2.94
CA SER A 249 -15.51 -14.30 -1.90
C SER A 249 -14.65 -13.16 -2.46
N SER A 250 -13.99 -13.38 -3.60
CA SER A 250 -13.19 -12.36 -4.28
C SER A 250 -14.02 -11.17 -4.74
N ALA A 251 -15.23 -11.41 -5.26
CA ALA A 251 -16.17 -10.38 -5.67
C ALA A 251 -16.69 -9.57 -4.46
N ILE A 252 -17.10 -10.25 -3.38
CA ILE A 252 -17.54 -9.61 -2.13
C ILE A 252 -16.42 -8.73 -1.56
N ASN A 253 -15.21 -9.27 -1.43
CA ASN A 253 -14.07 -8.53 -0.90
C ASN A 253 -13.73 -7.30 -1.77
N SER A 254 -13.71 -7.48 -3.10
CA SER A 254 -13.38 -6.40 -4.03
C SER A 254 -14.42 -5.27 -3.99
N THR A 255 -15.71 -5.62 -4.04
CA THR A 255 -16.81 -4.64 -4.03
C THR A 255 -16.94 -3.93 -2.69
N TYR A 256 -16.87 -4.66 -1.57
CA TYR A 256 -16.89 -4.05 -0.24
C TYR A 256 -15.73 -3.07 -0.10
N SER A 257 -14.52 -3.50 -0.42
CA SER A 257 -13.33 -2.66 -0.28
C SER A 257 -13.39 -1.41 -1.16
N PHE A 258 -13.86 -1.53 -2.40
CA PHE A 258 -14.07 -0.38 -3.30
C PHE A 258 -15.05 0.62 -2.69
N TRP A 259 -16.21 0.14 -2.22
CA TRP A 259 -17.20 0.99 -1.57
C TRP A 259 -16.61 1.70 -0.35
N TRP A 260 -15.79 1.00 0.44
CA TRP A 260 -15.12 1.57 1.59
C TRP A 260 -14.10 2.66 1.22
N ASP A 261 -13.24 2.38 0.23
CA ASP A 261 -12.18 3.29 -0.22
C ASP A 261 -12.81 4.65 -0.64
N VAL A 262 -13.89 4.61 -1.42
CA VAL A 262 -14.56 5.83 -1.89
C VAL A 262 -15.39 6.51 -0.79
N SER A 263 -16.26 5.75 -0.10
CA SER A 263 -17.27 6.34 0.78
C SER A 263 -16.75 6.72 2.18
N GLN A 264 -15.82 5.94 2.72
CA GLN A 264 -15.32 6.10 4.10
C GLN A 264 -13.95 6.75 4.12
N ASP A 265 -13.00 6.18 3.38
CA ASP A 265 -11.60 6.58 3.42
C ASP A 265 -11.38 7.93 2.72
N TRP A 266 -11.93 8.10 1.52
CA TRP A 266 -11.90 9.38 0.79
C TRP A 266 -13.00 10.35 1.22
N ASN A 267 -13.97 9.86 2.01
CA ASN A 267 -15.09 10.64 2.55
C ASN A 267 -15.90 11.33 1.43
N LEU A 268 -16.30 10.54 0.45
CA LEU A 268 -17.12 10.99 -0.69
C LEU A 268 -18.55 10.46 -0.52
N ASP A 269 -19.50 11.38 -0.39
CA ASP A 269 -20.88 11.03 -0.05
C ASP A 269 -21.76 10.70 -1.27
N PHE A 270 -21.29 10.97 -2.50
CA PHE A 270 -22.08 10.73 -3.71
C PHE A 270 -22.42 9.25 -3.95
N LEU A 271 -21.66 8.29 -3.40
CA LEU A 271 -22.05 6.87 -3.41
C LEU A 271 -23.06 6.50 -2.32
N LYS A 272 -23.21 7.32 -1.27
CA LYS A 272 -24.15 7.06 -0.18
C LYS A 272 -25.57 7.48 -0.56
N ASP A 273 -25.69 8.60 -1.27
CA ASP A 273 -26.99 9.15 -1.71
C ASP A 273 -26.85 9.85 -3.07
N PRO A 274 -26.74 9.09 -4.18
CA PRO A 274 -26.46 9.66 -5.50
C PRO A 274 -27.58 10.56 -6.04
N LEU A 275 -28.82 10.38 -5.55
CA LEU A 275 -29.99 11.13 -6.00
C LEU A 275 -30.11 12.49 -5.32
N ASN A 276 -29.36 12.73 -4.26
CA ASN A 276 -29.42 13.97 -3.49
C ASN A 276 -28.34 14.95 -3.96
N ASN A 277 -28.73 16.09 -4.53
CA ASN A 277 -27.81 17.13 -4.97
C ASN A 277 -26.82 17.62 -3.89
N LYS A 278 -27.11 17.41 -2.59
CA LYS A 278 -26.18 17.73 -1.50
C LYS A 278 -24.99 16.76 -1.43
N SER A 279 -25.12 15.51 -1.86
CA SER A 279 -24.05 14.50 -1.82
C SER A 279 -22.93 14.79 -2.82
N TRP A 280 -23.24 15.58 -3.85
CA TRP A 280 -22.31 16.08 -4.87
C TRP A 280 -21.59 17.37 -4.47
N LYS A 281 -21.98 18.00 -3.35
CA LYS A 281 -21.33 19.18 -2.79
C LYS A 281 -20.41 18.76 -1.66
N PHE A 282 -19.14 19.17 -1.74
CA PHE A 282 -18.22 18.98 -0.63
C PHE A 282 -18.63 19.85 0.55
N GLN A 283 -18.82 19.23 1.70
CA GLN A 283 -19.12 19.93 2.95
C GLN A 283 -17.85 20.56 3.57
N THR A 284 -16.68 20.11 3.14
CA THR A 284 -15.36 20.54 3.61
C THR A 284 -14.47 20.97 2.45
N ARG A 285 -13.38 21.69 2.75
CA ARG A 285 -12.41 22.13 1.75
C ARG A 285 -11.83 20.93 1.00
N ARG A 286 -11.95 20.93 -0.32
CA ARG A 286 -11.30 19.98 -1.24
C ARG A 286 -10.43 20.74 -2.25
N PRO A 287 -9.18 20.29 -2.51
CA PRO A 287 -8.27 20.99 -3.43
C PRO A 287 -8.60 20.80 -4.91
N PHE A 288 -9.41 19.79 -5.27
CA PHE A 288 -9.71 19.44 -6.67
C PHE A 288 -11.21 19.58 -7.00
N PRO A 289 -11.56 19.75 -8.29
CA PRO A 289 -12.95 19.67 -8.73
C PRO A 289 -13.50 18.25 -8.61
N VAL A 290 -14.83 18.11 -8.47
CA VAL A 290 -15.54 16.83 -8.31
C VAL A 290 -15.18 15.81 -9.40
N ALA A 291 -14.96 16.27 -10.65
CA ALA A 291 -14.58 15.42 -11.78
C ALA A 291 -13.30 14.61 -11.52
N VAL A 292 -12.33 15.17 -10.80
CA VAL A 292 -11.08 14.46 -10.44
C VAL A 292 -11.38 13.31 -9.49
N TYR A 293 -12.23 13.53 -8.50
CA TYR A 293 -12.65 12.49 -7.55
C TYR A 293 -13.43 11.37 -8.25
N ILE A 294 -14.35 11.72 -9.16
CA ILE A 294 -15.08 10.73 -9.97
C ILE A 294 -14.13 9.91 -10.83
N PHE A 295 -13.18 10.56 -11.51
CA PHE A 295 -12.19 9.88 -12.35
C PHE A 295 -11.37 8.87 -11.53
N PHE A 296 -10.83 9.28 -10.38
CA PHE A 296 -10.04 8.39 -9.54
C PHE A 296 -10.87 7.33 -8.84
N SER A 297 -12.15 7.58 -8.52
CA SER A 297 -13.06 6.52 -8.05
C SER A 297 -13.34 5.49 -9.14
N ALA A 298 -13.56 5.93 -10.39
CA ALA A 298 -13.73 5.01 -11.51
C ALA A 298 -12.45 4.21 -11.79
N LEU A 299 -11.28 4.85 -11.70
CA LEU A 299 -9.99 4.18 -11.82
C LEU A 299 -9.79 3.14 -10.71
N ASP A 300 -10.09 3.49 -9.46
CA ASP A 300 -10.02 2.56 -8.32
C ASP A 300 -10.93 1.36 -8.53
N PHE A 301 -12.16 1.57 -9.00
CA PHE A 301 -13.10 0.50 -9.35
C PHE A 301 -12.50 -0.46 -10.39
N VAL A 302 -12.01 0.07 -11.52
CA VAL A 302 -11.44 -0.74 -12.61
C VAL A 302 -10.24 -1.55 -12.12
N LEU A 303 -9.32 -0.90 -11.38
CA LEU A 303 -8.13 -1.56 -10.83
C LEU A 303 -8.47 -2.57 -9.72
N ARG A 304 -9.55 -2.37 -8.97
CA ARG A 304 -10.01 -3.35 -7.96
C ARG A 304 -10.63 -4.57 -8.63
N MET A 305 -11.44 -4.36 -9.69
CA MET A 305 -12.10 -5.44 -10.41
C MET A 305 -11.15 -6.29 -11.25
N SER A 306 -9.95 -5.81 -11.57
CA SER A 306 -8.94 -6.63 -12.29
C SER A 306 -8.54 -7.88 -11.50
N TRP A 307 -8.56 -7.82 -10.16
CA TRP A 307 -8.34 -8.99 -9.30
C TRP A 307 -9.46 -10.04 -9.41
N VAL A 308 -10.69 -9.61 -9.73
CA VAL A 308 -11.84 -10.50 -9.98
C VAL A 308 -11.78 -11.08 -11.41
N VAL A 309 -11.32 -10.29 -12.38
CA VAL A 309 -11.20 -10.71 -13.79
C VAL A 309 -10.19 -11.85 -13.97
N ARG A 310 -9.17 -11.95 -13.11
CA ARG A 310 -8.25 -13.11 -13.05
C ARG A 310 -8.98 -14.44 -12.86
N VAL A 311 -10.20 -14.42 -12.34
CA VAL A 311 -10.99 -15.62 -12.10
C VAL A 311 -11.89 -16.01 -13.31
N LEU A 312 -11.98 -15.14 -14.32
CA LEU A 312 -12.73 -15.38 -15.56
C LEU A 312 -11.93 -16.20 -16.61
N SER A 313 -12.60 -16.59 -17.71
CA SER A 313 -12.19 -17.61 -18.71
C SER A 313 -10.71 -17.57 -19.17
N GLU A 314 -10.14 -18.77 -19.43
CA GLU A 314 -8.72 -19.02 -19.80
C GLU A 314 -8.24 -18.20 -21.01
N LYS A 315 -9.13 -17.93 -21.97
CA LYS A 315 -8.81 -17.13 -23.16
C LYS A 315 -8.52 -15.67 -22.86
N HIS A 316 -9.09 -15.12 -21.79
CA HIS A 316 -8.89 -13.73 -21.36
C HIS A 316 -7.92 -13.59 -20.19
N THR A 317 -7.64 -14.70 -19.49
CA THR A 317 -6.70 -14.75 -18.36
C THR A 317 -5.32 -15.27 -18.73
N SER A 318 -5.07 -15.64 -19.98
CA SER A 318 -3.74 -16.02 -20.48
C SER A 318 -2.68 -14.96 -20.18
N LEU A 319 -3.00 -13.66 -20.37
CA LEU A 319 -2.10 -12.57 -20.00
C LEU A 319 -1.83 -12.52 -18.49
N PHE A 320 -2.84 -12.71 -17.63
CA PHE A 320 -2.70 -12.66 -16.17
C PHE A 320 -2.13 -13.94 -15.54
N ALA A 321 -2.02 -15.02 -16.31
CA ALA A 321 -1.36 -16.25 -15.92
C ALA A 321 0.15 -16.22 -16.19
N THR A 322 0.63 -15.24 -16.97
CA THR A 322 2.06 -15.05 -17.22
C THR A 322 2.75 -14.31 -16.08
N ASP A 323 4.06 -14.50 -16.01
CA ASP A 323 4.98 -13.74 -15.15
C ASP A 323 4.79 -12.22 -15.30
N PHE A 324 4.65 -11.75 -16.54
CA PHE A 324 4.41 -10.33 -16.82
C PHE A 324 3.05 -9.86 -16.28
N GLY A 325 2.00 -10.65 -16.48
CA GLY A 325 0.67 -10.33 -15.97
C GLY A 325 0.59 -10.28 -14.46
N ILE A 326 1.27 -11.21 -13.77
CA ILE A 326 1.35 -11.19 -12.30
C ILE A 326 2.07 -9.93 -11.83
N PHE A 327 3.22 -9.61 -12.43
CA PHE A 327 3.97 -8.39 -12.11
C PHE A 327 3.14 -7.11 -12.38
N LEU A 328 2.47 -7.03 -13.54
CA LEU A 328 1.61 -5.91 -13.91
C LEU A 328 0.47 -5.73 -12.89
N MET A 329 -0.15 -6.82 -12.45
CA MET A 329 -1.20 -6.77 -11.42
C MET A 329 -0.68 -6.28 -10.07
N GLN A 330 0.49 -6.73 -9.64
CA GLN A 330 1.14 -6.21 -8.43
C GLN A 330 1.46 -4.72 -8.57
N PHE A 331 2.02 -4.30 -9.71
CA PHE A 331 2.31 -2.90 -10.01
C PHE A 331 1.05 -2.04 -9.95
N LEU A 332 -0.02 -2.47 -10.62
CA LEU A 332 -1.29 -1.76 -10.65
C LEU A 332 -1.94 -1.68 -9.25
N GLU A 333 -1.83 -2.71 -8.43
CA GLU A 333 -2.34 -2.69 -7.05
C GLU A 333 -1.53 -1.74 -6.16
N VAL A 334 -0.20 -1.70 -6.31
CA VAL A 334 0.65 -0.71 -5.61
C VAL A 334 0.29 0.70 -6.07
N PHE A 335 0.18 0.93 -7.39
CA PHE A 335 -0.20 2.23 -7.97
C PHE A 335 -1.57 2.70 -7.46
N ARG A 336 -2.59 1.83 -7.47
CA ARG A 336 -3.91 2.11 -6.92
C ARG A 336 -3.82 2.57 -5.47
N ARG A 337 -3.03 1.87 -4.65
CA ARG A 337 -2.84 2.24 -3.24
C ARG A 337 -2.09 3.57 -3.06
N CYS A 338 -1.17 3.91 -3.95
CA CYS A 338 -0.52 5.23 -3.93
C CYS A 338 -1.53 6.36 -4.14
N ILE A 339 -2.48 6.19 -5.06
CA ILE A 339 -3.61 7.11 -5.25
C ILE A 339 -4.47 7.17 -3.98
N TRP A 340 -4.79 6.00 -3.41
CA TRP A 340 -5.58 5.94 -2.18
C TRP A 340 -4.91 6.67 -1.01
N VAL A 341 -3.58 6.56 -0.83
CA VAL A 341 -2.86 7.25 0.26
C VAL A 341 -3.03 8.77 0.14
N PHE A 342 -2.89 9.29 -1.08
CA PHE A 342 -3.07 10.72 -1.33
C PHE A 342 -4.47 11.19 -0.90
N PHE A 343 -5.53 10.54 -1.39
CA PHE A 343 -6.91 10.93 -1.06
C PHE A 343 -7.28 10.63 0.39
N ARG A 344 -6.73 9.58 1.01
CA ARG A 344 -6.97 9.28 2.43
C ARG A 344 -6.40 10.37 3.33
N ILE A 345 -5.17 10.83 3.07
CA ILE A 345 -4.56 11.92 3.82
C ILE A 345 -5.28 13.24 3.55
N GLU A 346 -5.63 13.52 2.30
CA GLU A 346 -6.40 14.72 1.94
C GLU A 346 -7.76 14.74 2.65
N ALA A 347 -8.49 13.63 2.65
CA ALA A 347 -9.77 13.53 3.35
C ALA A 347 -9.64 13.70 4.87
N GLU A 348 -8.57 13.19 5.47
CA GLU A 348 -8.28 13.41 6.89
C GLU A 348 -7.98 14.89 7.16
N ALA A 349 -7.22 15.55 6.28
CA ALA A 349 -6.95 16.99 6.35
C ALA A 349 -8.25 17.82 6.25
N SER A 350 -9.16 17.47 5.33
CA SER A 350 -10.47 18.12 5.21
C SER A 350 -11.33 17.96 6.45
N LYS A 351 -11.30 16.78 7.10
CA LYS A 351 -12.06 16.49 8.33
C LYS A 351 -11.51 17.25 9.55
N THR A 352 -10.18 17.34 9.65
CA THR A 352 -9.48 17.93 10.81
C THR A 352 -9.09 19.39 10.62
N MET A 353 -9.39 19.98 9.45
CA MET A 353 -8.97 21.33 9.05
C MET A 353 -7.45 21.53 9.09
N ALA A 354 -6.68 20.47 8.85
CA ALA A 354 -5.21 20.48 8.88
C ALA A 354 -4.60 21.06 7.59
N TYR A 355 -4.86 22.35 7.34
CA TYR A 355 -4.26 23.10 6.24
C TYR A 355 -3.34 24.21 6.76
N LEU A 356 -2.24 24.46 6.05
CA LEU A 356 -1.30 25.53 6.36
C LEU A 356 -1.94 26.90 6.05
N THR A 357 -2.06 27.77 7.06
CA THR A 357 -2.52 29.15 6.91
C THR A 357 -1.37 30.08 6.51
N VAL A 358 -1.67 31.08 5.69
CA VAL A 358 -0.75 32.19 5.37
C VAL A 358 -0.96 33.28 6.43
N GLN A 359 -0.32 33.16 7.59
CA GLN A 359 -0.13 34.30 8.49
C GLN A 359 1.36 34.40 8.78
N GLY A 360 1.99 35.48 8.30
CA GLY A 360 3.42 35.73 8.51
C GLY A 360 4.14 36.41 7.35
N ALA A 361 3.56 37.44 6.74
CA ALA A 361 4.31 38.36 5.88
C ALA A 361 3.93 39.85 6.01
N ASN A 362 2.80 40.19 6.66
CA ASN A 362 2.30 41.57 6.70
C ASN A 362 2.10 42.17 8.10
N ASP A 363 2.37 41.44 9.20
CA ASP A 363 2.10 41.95 10.55
C ASP A 363 3.31 42.63 11.24
N ASP A 364 4.44 42.80 10.56
CA ASP A 364 5.66 43.44 11.11
C ASP A 364 5.87 44.91 10.70
N VAL A 365 4.89 45.58 10.07
CA VAL A 365 5.08 46.97 9.55
C VAL A 365 4.16 48.03 10.16
N LEU A 366 3.20 47.69 11.03
CA LEU A 366 2.27 48.70 11.57
C LEU A 366 2.04 48.58 13.08
N SER A 367 3.06 48.97 13.86
CA SER A 367 2.84 49.67 15.14
C SER A 367 4.14 50.25 15.66
N HIS A 368 4.35 51.56 15.43
CA HIS A 368 4.75 52.54 16.45
C HIS A 368 5.00 53.92 15.76
N PRO A 369 3.97 54.78 15.63
CA PRO A 369 4.17 56.22 15.65
C PRO A 369 4.33 56.69 17.09
N GLU A 370 5.35 57.52 17.35
CA GLU A 370 5.44 58.38 18.54
C GLU A 370 4.27 59.38 18.61
#